data_AF-A0A534P5W5-F1
#
_entry.id   AF-A0A534P5W5-F1
#
_cell.length_a   1.000
_cell.length_b   1.000
_cell.length_c   1.000
_cell.angle_alpha   90.00
_cell.angle_beta   90.00
_cell.angle_gamma   90.00
#
_symmetry.space_group_name_H-M   'P 1'
#
loop_
_entity.id
_entity.type
_entity.pdbx_description
1 polymer ?
#
loop_
_entity_poly.entity_id
_entity_poly.type
_entity_poly.pdbx_seq_one_letter_code
_entity_poly.pdbx_strand_id
1 'polypeptide(L)'
;MNGRVQDQAMRNHSTQYVSAPGFGWKKLREEHPWVYESYADLEPGKWTHLKIVVAGEKAKLYVNGARQPTLIVNDLKRGKSRGSVALWGHCTTDAYFANLKVSPANRGPG
;
A
#
# COMPACT_ATOMS: atom_id res chain seq x y z
N MET A 1 -0.09 -14.44 7.67
CA MET A 1 0.74 -13.65 6.74
C MET A 1 0.49 -14.20 5.34
N ASN A 2 -0.11 -13.41 4.45
CA ASN A 2 -0.78 -13.94 3.25
C ASN A 2 0.15 -14.13 2.03
N GLY A 3 1.40 -13.63 2.09
CA GLY A 3 2.32 -13.62 0.93
C GLY A 3 2.86 -14.99 0.50
N ARG A 4 2.81 -16.01 1.35
CA ARG A 4 3.33 -17.37 1.08
C ARG A 4 2.31 -18.48 1.35
N VAL A 5 1.02 -18.18 1.30
CA VAL A 5 -0.03 -19.23 1.33
C VAL A 5 -0.03 -19.93 -0.04
N GLN A 6 -0.19 -21.26 -0.08
CA GLN A 6 -0.28 -22.03 -1.33
C GLN A 6 -1.59 -21.75 -2.11
N ASP A 7 -2.46 -20.90 -1.57
CA ASP A 7 -3.64 -20.37 -2.23
C ASP A 7 -3.25 -19.13 -3.06
N GLN A 8 -3.30 -19.29 -4.39
CA GLN A 8 -2.96 -18.26 -5.35
C GLN A 8 -3.82 -16.99 -5.22
N ALA A 9 -5.08 -17.11 -4.77
CA ALA A 9 -5.96 -15.96 -4.54
C ALA A 9 -5.52 -15.17 -3.31
N MET A 10 -5.11 -15.85 -2.23
CA MET A 10 -4.64 -15.18 -1.00
C MET A 10 -3.33 -14.40 -1.20
N ARG A 11 -2.44 -14.87 -2.09
CA ARG A 11 -1.19 -14.17 -2.39
C ARG A 11 -1.45 -12.77 -2.95
N ASN A 12 -2.44 -12.62 -3.83
CA ASN A 12 -2.80 -11.32 -4.43
C ASN A 12 -3.36 -10.29 -3.42
N HIS A 13 -3.56 -10.66 -2.15
CA HIS A 13 -4.05 -9.79 -1.09
C HIS A 13 -2.94 -9.37 -0.10
N SER A 14 -1.69 -9.32 -0.55
CA SER A 14 -0.54 -8.96 0.32
C SER A 14 -0.45 -7.46 0.56
N THR A 15 -0.92 -6.65 -0.38
CA THR A 15 -1.03 -5.19 -0.26
C THR A 15 -2.42 -4.74 -0.64
N GLN A 16 -2.93 -3.71 0.02
CA GLN A 16 -4.27 -3.21 -0.24
C GLN A 16 -4.38 -1.72 0.05
N TYR A 17 -5.16 -1.03 -0.79
CA TYR A 17 -5.59 0.34 -0.56
C TYR A 17 -7.00 0.39 0.02
N VAL A 18 -7.20 1.26 1.01
CA VAL A 18 -8.50 1.53 1.63
C VAL A 18 -8.63 3.02 1.94
N SER A 19 -9.86 3.52 2.03
CA SER A 19 -10.16 4.90 2.42
C SER A 19 -11.44 4.97 3.25
N ALA A 20 -11.31 5.16 4.56
CA ALA A 20 -12.46 5.36 5.43
C ALA A 20 -12.94 6.83 5.45
N PRO A 21 -14.25 7.07 5.66
CA PRO A 21 -15.33 6.09 5.66
C PRO A 21 -15.73 5.67 4.22
N GLY A 22 -16.40 4.54 4.08
CA GLY A 22 -17.10 4.18 2.84
C GLY A 22 -16.32 3.41 1.78
N PHE A 23 -14.98 3.33 1.84
CA PHE A 23 -14.15 2.49 0.95
C PHE A 23 -13.24 1.56 1.76
N GLY A 24 -13.85 0.66 2.54
CA GLY A 24 -13.15 -0.42 3.23
C GLY A 24 -12.75 -1.56 2.28
N TRP A 25 -11.87 -2.44 2.75
CA TRP A 25 -11.30 -3.53 1.93
C TRP A 25 -12.35 -4.44 1.29
N LYS A 26 -13.39 -4.82 2.06
CA LYS A 26 -14.42 -5.76 1.62
C LYS A 26 -15.20 -5.18 0.44
N LYS A 27 -15.69 -3.96 0.60
CA LYS A 27 -16.42 -3.23 -0.44
C LYS A 27 -15.56 -3.03 -1.70
N LEU A 28 -14.32 -2.59 -1.54
CA LEU A 28 -13.42 -2.38 -2.68
C LEU A 28 -13.14 -3.67 -3.44
N ARG A 29 -13.02 -4.81 -2.75
CA ARG A 29 -12.83 -6.11 -3.41
C ARG A 29 -14.09 -6.57 -4.14
N GLU A 30 -15.27 -6.34 -3.58
CA GLU A 30 -16.55 -6.71 -4.18
C GLU A 30 -16.90 -5.83 -5.39
N GLU A 31 -16.72 -4.51 -5.28
CA GLU A 31 -17.11 -3.55 -6.33
C GLU A 31 -16.01 -3.34 -7.39
N HIS A 32 -14.75 -3.53 -7.03
CA HIS A 32 -13.58 -3.29 -7.89
C HIS A 32 -12.54 -4.42 -7.74
N PRO A 33 -12.91 -5.66 -8.11
CA PRO A 33 -12.06 -6.82 -7.91
C PRO A 33 -10.69 -6.62 -8.57
N TRP A 34 -9.62 -6.91 -7.83
CA TRP A 34 -8.22 -6.83 -8.27
C TRP A 34 -7.66 -5.43 -8.56
N VAL A 35 -8.43 -4.36 -8.35
CA VAL A 35 -7.99 -2.99 -8.67
C VAL A 35 -7.16 -2.37 -7.54
N TYR A 36 -7.58 -2.58 -6.30
CA TYR A 36 -7.00 -1.91 -5.11
C TYR A 36 -6.15 -2.85 -4.25
N GLU A 37 -5.72 -3.97 -4.82
CA GLU A 37 -4.93 -4.98 -4.13
C GLU A 37 -3.93 -5.62 -5.08
N SER A 38 -2.77 -5.98 -4.54
CA SER A 38 -1.73 -6.62 -5.34
C SER A 38 -0.85 -7.53 -4.49
N TYR A 39 -0.20 -8.49 -5.17
CA TYR A 39 0.82 -9.33 -4.57
C TYR A 39 2.09 -8.53 -4.28
N ALA A 40 2.67 -8.78 -3.10
CA ALA A 40 4.02 -8.38 -2.75
C ALA A 40 4.70 -9.57 -2.08
N ASP A 41 5.94 -9.85 -2.44
CA ASP A 41 6.72 -10.87 -1.75
C ASP A 41 7.17 -10.32 -0.39
N LEU A 42 6.47 -10.76 0.66
CA LEU A 42 6.73 -10.39 2.04
C LEU A 42 7.19 -11.61 2.81
N GLU A 43 8.35 -11.50 3.45
CA GLU A 43 8.93 -12.57 4.25
C GLU A 43 8.73 -12.31 5.74
N PRO A 44 8.12 -13.25 6.50
CA PRO A 44 8.03 -13.13 7.95
C PRO A 44 9.42 -12.98 8.59
N GLY A 45 9.54 -12.10 9.58
CA GLY A 45 10.79 -11.89 10.32
C GLY A 45 11.89 -11.15 9.57
N LYS A 46 11.64 -10.68 8.33
CA LYS A 46 12.59 -9.85 7.57
C LYS A 46 12.08 -8.42 7.41
N TRP A 47 13.03 -7.49 7.37
CA TRP A 47 12.74 -6.10 7.02
C TRP A 47 12.24 -6.00 5.58
N THR A 48 11.11 -5.31 5.41
CA THR A 48 10.57 -4.97 4.09
C THR A 48 10.76 -3.48 3.86
N HIS A 49 11.44 -3.10 2.78
CA HIS A 49 11.62 -1.69 2.45
C HIS A 49 10.41 -1.17 1.67
N LEU A 50 9.70 -0.18 2.21
CA LEU A 50 8.52 0.40 1.59
C LEU A 50 8.80 1.82 1.11
N LYS A 51 8.33 2.14 -0.10
CA LYS A 51 8.29 3.51 -0.61
C LYS A 51 6.90 3.78 -1.19
N ILE A 52 6.29 4.87 -0.73
CA ILE A 52 4.99 5.33 -1.22
C ILE A 52 5.21 6.68 -1.89
N VAL A 53 4.73 6.84 -3.12
CA VAL A 53 4.72 8.12 -3.83
C VAL A 53 3.28 8.53 -4.05
N VAL A 54 2.90 9.67 -3.47
CA VAL A 54 1.59 10.28 -3.65
C VAL A 54 1.74 11.53 -4.49
N ALA A 55 0.98 11.63 -5.59
CA ALA A 55 0.99 12.77 -6.48
C ALA A 55 -0.42 13.07 -6.98
N GLY A 56 -1.00 14.18 -6.52
CA GLY A 56 -2.39 14.53 -6.81
C GLY A 56 -3.35 13.47 -6.28
N GLU A 57 -4.02 12.77 -7.19
CA GLU A 57 -5.02 11.73 -6.88
C GLU A 57 -4.46 10.32 -7.09
N LYS A 58 -3.15 10.19 -7.34
CA LYS A 58 -2.51 8.91 -7.59
C LYS A 58 -1.56 8.54 -6.46
N ALA A 59 -1.53 7.25 -6.14
CA ALA A 59 -0.53 6.67 -5.25
C ALA A 59 0.17 5.49 -5.92
N LYS A 60 1.47 5.36 -5.68
CA LYS A 60 2.27 4.22 -6.10
C LYS A 60 3.01 3.64 -4.90
N LEU A 61 2.85 2.35 -4.67
CA LEU A 61 3.59 1.59 -3.67
C LEU A 61 4.72 0.83 -4.35
N TYR A 62 5.92 0.92 -3.79
CA TYR A 62 7.09 0.16 -4.18
C TYR A 62 7.56 -0.66 -2.97
N VAL A 63 7.82 -1.94 -3.20
CA VAL A 63 8.27 -2.87 -2.17
C VAL A 63 9.68 -3.34 -2.50
N ASN A 64 10.55 -3.44 -1.50
CA ASN A 64 11.93 -3.93 -1.59
C ASN A 64 12.77 -3.29 -2.69
N GLY A 65 12.59 -1.98 -2.91
CA GLY A 65 13.35 -1.22 -3.90
C GLY A 65 13.01 -1.53 -5.36
N ALA A 66 11.88 -2.20 -5.62
CA ALA A 66 11.44 -2.51 -6.98
C ALA A 66 11.39 -1.26 -7.88
N ARG A 67 11.85 -1.40 -9.14
CA ARG A 67 11.81 -0.32 -10.14
C ARG A 67 10.38 -0.01 -10.61
N GLN A 68 9.53 -1.03 -10.67
CA GLN A 68 8.12 -0.92 -11.00
C GLN A 68 7.28 -0.91 -9.71
N PRO A 69 6.19 -0.14 -9.68
CA PRO A 69 5.30 -0.13 -8.53
C PRO A 69 4.60 -1.49 -8.38
N THR A 70 4.53 -1.96 -7.15
CA THR A 70 3.78 -3.15 -6.74
C THR A 70 2.28 -2.89 -6.83
N LEU A 71 1.83 -1.72 -6.37
CA LEU A 71 0.43 -1.27 -6.46
C LEU A 71 0.38 0.15 -7.03
N ILE A 72 -0.53 0.36 -7.98
CA ILE A 72 -0.87 1.69 -8.53
C ILE A 72 -2.33 1.95 -8.21
N VAL A 73 -2.59 3.03 -7.46
CA VAL A 73 -3.93 3.55 -7.23
C VAL A 73 -4.07 4.81 -8.08
N ASN A 74 -4.97 4.78 -9.06
CA ASN A 74 -5.17 5.91 -9.98
C ASN A 74 -6.16 6.95 -9.47
N ASP A 75 -7.00 6.58 -8.50
CA ASP A 75 -8.09 7.39 -7.98
C ASP A 75 -8.18 7.28 -6.44
N LEU A 76 -7.31 8.02 -5.75
CA LEU A 76 -7.40 8.17 -4.30
C LEU A 76 -8.77 8.75 -3.94
N LYS A 77 -9.54 8.02 -3.14
CA LYS A 77 -10.95 8.35 -2.83
C LYS A 77 -11.12 9.63 -2.02
N ARG A 78 -10.04 10.16 -1.44
CA ARG A 78 -10.01 11.49 -0.79
C ARG A 78 -9.66 12.64 -1.74
N GLY A 79 -9.41 12.35 -3.02
CA GLY A 79 -8.95 13.31 -4.01
C GLY A 79 -7.63 13.99 -3.62
N LYS A 80 -7.35 15.14 -4.24
CA LYS A 80 -6.21 16.00 -3.88
C LYS A 80 -6.41 16.55 -2.46
N SER A 81 -5.69 15.98 -1.50
CA SER A 81 -5.83 16.32 -0.08
C SER A 81 -4.47 16.36 0.62
N ARG A 82 -4.46 16.95 1.83
CA ARG A 82 -3.29 17.01 2.73
C ARG A 82 -3.66 16.45 4.09
N GLY A 83 -2.67 15.91 4.81
CA GLY A 83 -2.87 15.38 6.15
C GLY A 83 -1.60 14.79 6.74
N SER A 84 -1.74 14.25 7.94
CA SER A 84 -0.65 13.58 8.67
C SER A 84 -0.37 12.18 8.12
N VAL A 85 0.86 11.72 8.30
CA VAL A 85 1.26 10.33 8.05
C VAL A 85 1.29 9.58 9.38
N ALA A 86 0.73 8.38 9.40
CA ALA A 86 0.76 7.50 10.56
C ALA A 86 1.28 6.12 10.16
N LEU A 87 1.99 5.47 11.08
CA LEU A 87 2.36 4.07 10.99
C LEU A 87 1.49 3.32 12.01
N TRP A 88 0.87 2.22 11.57
CA TRP A 88 -0.07 1.48 12.39
C TRP A 88 0.15 -0.02 12.23
N GLY A 89 0.20 -0.72 13.36
CA GLY A 89 0.16 -2.18 13.46
C GLY A 89 -1.11 -2.61 14.21
N HIS A 90 -1.64 -3.76 13.87
CA HIS A 90 -2.78 -4.34 14.60
C HIS A 90 -2.33 -4.87 15.97
N CYS A 91 -3.22 -4.83 16.97
CA CYS A 91 -2.90 -5.20 18.36
C CYS A 91 -2.41 -6.64 18.56
N THR A 92 -2.61 -7.51 17.58
CA THR A 92 -2.20 -8.92 17.59
C THR A 92 -0.86 -9.17 16.90
N THR A 93 -0.16 -8.11 16.45
CA THR A 93 1.04 -8.23 15.63
C THR A 93 2.13 -7.31 16.15
N ASP A 94 3.28 -7.88 16.49
CA ASP A 94 4.50 -7.10 16.75
C ASP A 94 4.95 -6.43 15.45
N ALA A 95 4.78 -5.11 15.38
CA ALA A 95 5.12 -4.30 14.22
C ALA A 95 6.29 -3.35 14.56
N TYR A 96 7.44 -3.60 13.94
CA TYR A 96 8.61 -2.75 14.07
C TYR A 96 8.73 -1.83 12.85
N PHE A 97 8.97 -0.54 13.09
CA PHE A 97 9.18 0.45 12.05
C PHE A 97 10.53 1.14 12.27
N ALA A 98 11.29 1.33 11.20
CA ALA A 98 12.58 2.01 11.24
C ALA A 98 12.78 2.83 9.95
N ASN A 99 13.65 3.84 10.02
CA ASN A 99 14.09 4.64 8.87
C ASN A 99 12.95 5.36 8.12
N LEU A 100 11.92 5.83 8.83
CA LEU A 100 10.86 6.65 8.22
C LEU A 100 11.44 7.97 7.72
N LYS A 101 11.33 8.21 6.42
CA LYS A 101 11.64 9.49 5.78
C LYS A 101 10.45 9.98 5.00
N VAL A 102 10.04 11.22 5.27
CA VAL A 102 8.98 11.91 4.52
C VAL A 102 9.61 13.09 3.81
N SER A 103 9.42 13.18 2.50
CA SER A 103 9.89 14.28 1.67
C SER A 103 8.82 14.65 0.66
N PRO A 104 8.77 15.90 0.18
CA PRO A 104 7.96 16.26 -0.97
C PRO A 104 8.23 15.31 -2.14
N ALA A 105 7.19 14.90 -2.86
CA ALA A 105 7.37 14.19 -4.11
C ALA A 105 8.10 15.14 -5.07
N ASN A 106 9.27 14.74 -5.57
CA ASN A 106 10.00 15.53 -6.56
C ASN A 106 9.05 15.87 -7.70
N ARG A 107 8.72 17.16 -7.87
CA ARG A 107 8.14 17.63 -9.13
C ARG A 107 9.26 17.46 -10.16
N GLY A 108 9.04 16.63 -11.18
CA GLY A 108 9.84 16.76 -12.40
C GLY A 108 9.74 18.20 -12.92
N PRO A 109 10.75 18.69 -13.65
CA PRO A 109 10.66 20.02 -14.26
C PRO A 109 9.37 20.09 -15.08
N GLY A 110 8.60 21.16 -14.85
CA GLY A 110 7.33 21.41 -15.53
C GLY A 110 7.51 21.81 -16.99
#